data_AF-A0A6L5K1S0-F1
#
_entry.id   AF-A0A6L5K1S0-F1
#
_cell.length_a   1.000
_cell.length_b   1.000
_cell.length_c   1.000
_cell.angle_alpha   90.00
_cell.angle_beta   90.00
_cell.angle_gamma   90.00
#
_symmetry.space_group_name_H-M   'P 1'
#
loop_
_entity.id
_entity.type
_entity.pdbx_description
1 polymer ?
#
loop_
_entity_poly.entity_id
_entity_poly.type
_entity_poly.pdbx_seq_one_letter_code
_entity_poly.pdbx_strand_id
1 'polypeptide(L)'
;MMEKEKVRLFQNLFETRQDVYPVQYIKSDGSVGYYPAKQKSGKYCQPTTKTYRDHLLGQRTIGVYQPIPQNNSPPVTPFVSLDLDREKFPFKEKMQDTLRNFVQLRRVNEVPVCVEISRSGNEYHLWILFETPAEACKGRKTAIRLFEIARVDRATCKIYPKQDWLDETGHELGNLIALPLMDEAVLFKTHAPSRKVLK
;
A
#
# COMPACT_ATOMS: atom_id res chain seq x y z
N MET A 1 6.89 -23.07 -11.52
CA MET A 1 7.05 -21.78 -12.24
C MET A 1 6.08 -20.71 -11.74
N MET A 2 4.80 -21.04 -11.53
CA MET A 2 3.74 -20.10 -11.10
C MET A 2 4.00 -19.32 -9.81
N GLU A 3 4.77 -19.85 -8.85
CA GLU A 3 5.05 -19.16 -7.59
C GLU A 3 6.00 -17.96 -7.77
N LYS A 4 7.04 -18.10 -8.61
CA LYS A 4 8.04 -17.04 -8.83
C LYS A 4 7.44 -15.84 -9.58
N GLU A 5 6.54 -16.10 -10.53
CA GLU A 5 5.82 -15.06 -11.27
C GLU A 5 4.86 -14.28 -10.37
N LYS A 6 4.16 -14.96 -9.45
CA LYS A 6 3.29 -14.30 -8.47
C LYS A 6 4.07 -13.38 -7.53
N VAL A 7 5.22 -13.83 -7.01
CA VAL A 7 6.07 -12.98 -6.17
C VAL A 7 6.59 -11.77 -6.95
N ARG A 8 7.01 -11.96 -8.21
CA ARG A 8 7.45 -10.84 -9.07
C ARG A 8 6.31 -9.86 -9.35
N LEU A 9 5.10 -10.35 -9.61
CA LEU A 9 3.94 -9.49 -9.78
C LEU A 9 3.67 -8.67 -8.51
N PHE A 10 3.68 -9.31 -7.35
CA PHE A 10 3.50 -8.62 -6.06
C PHE A 10 4.59 -7.57 -5.82
N GLN A 11 5.86 -7.94 -6.03
CA GLN A 11 6.98 -7.02 -5.96
C GLN A 11 6.75 -5.82 -6.89
N ASN A 12 6.43 -6.02 -8.16
CA ASN A 12 6.21 -4.92 -9.11
C ASN A 12 5.05 -3.99 -8.73
N LEU A 13 4.00 -4.51 -8.07
CA LEU A 13 2.86 -3.70 -7.65
C LEU A 13 3.18 -2.81 -6.43
N PHE A 14 4.07 -3.25 -5.55
CA PHE A 14 4.29 -2.61 -4.26
C PHE A 14 5.73 -2.12 -4.02
N GLU A 15 6.65 -2.34 -4.95
CA GLU A 15 8.03 -1.92 -4.83
C GLU A 15 8.15 -0.40 -4.92
N THR A 16 8.74 0.21 -3.88
CA THR A 16 9.01 1.64 -3.83
C THR A 16 10.51 1.91 -3.78
N ARG A 17 11.05 2.34 -2.63
CA ARG A 17 12.48 2.51 -2.40
C ARG A 17 13.18 1.15 -2.44
N GLN A 18 14.22 1.06 -3.26
CA GLN A 18 15.04 -0.15 -3.41
C GLN A 18 16.33 -0.09 -2.58
N ASP A 19 16.62 1.04 -1.93
CA ASP A 19 17.81 1.22 -1.10
C ASP A 19 17.61 0.75 0.35
N VAL A 20 16.35 0.58 0.80
CA VAL A 20 15.98 0.23 2.17
C VAL A 20 14.56 -0.30 2.24
N TYR A 21 14.31 -1.21 3.19
CA TYR A 21 12.96 -1.66 3.54
C TYR A 21 12.81 -1.88 5.06
N PRO A 22 11.62 -1.66 5.63
CA PRO A 22 11.36 -1.93 7.03
C PRO A 22 11.01 -3.40 7.29
N VAL A 23 11.43 -3.91 8.45
CA VAL A 23 11.12 -5.24 8.97
C VAL A 23 10.29 -5.08 10.24
N GLN A 24 9.25 -5.89 10.37
CA GLN A 24 8.40 -5.92 11.55
C GLN A 24 9.13 -6.56 12.75
N TYR A 25 8.82 -6.09 13.95
CA TYR A 25 9.11 -6.77 15.20
C TYR A 25 7.95 -6.61 16.18
N ILE A 26 7.88 -7.50 17.15
CA ILE A 26 6.93 -7.41 18.26
C ILE A 26 7.67 -6.81 19.46
N LYS A 27 7.11 -5.75 20.04
CA LYS A 27 7.64 -5.13 21.25
C LYS A 27 7.28 -5.97 22.48
N SER A 28 7.91 -5.66 23.62
CA SER A 28 7.65 -6.34 24.88
C SER A 28 6.20 -6.23 25.37
N ASP A 29 5.50 -5.15 25.00
CA ASP A 29 4.08 -4.92 25.30
C ASP A 29 3.11 -5.62 24.33
N GLY A 30 3.63 -6.40 23.37
CA GLY A 30 2.86 -7.07 22.33
C GLY A 30 2.48 -6.17 21.15
N SER A 31 2.76 -4.87 21.19
CA SER A 31 2.52 -3.98 20.07
C SER A 31 3.50 -4.23 18.93
N VAL A 32 3.05 -3.95 17.70
CA VAL A 32 3.86 -4.11 16.49
C VAL A 32 4.72 -2.87 16.28
N GLY A 33 6.00 -3.08 15.97
CA GLY A 33 6.92 -2.04 15.53
C GLY A 33 7.60 -2.41 14.21
N TYR A 34 8.29 -1.44 13.63
CA TYR A 34 9.11 -1.66 12.44
C TYR A 34 10.45 -0.93 12.56
N TYR A 35 11.50 -1.50 11.97
CA TYR A 35 12.82 -0.86 11.86
C TYR A 35 13.38 -1.03 10.43
N PRO A 36 14.21 -0.09 9.93
CA PRO A 36 14.90 -0.26 8.66
C PRO A 36 15.86 -1.45 8.72
N ALA A 37 15.78 -2.37 7.77
CA ALA A 37 16.71 -3.49 7.66
C ALA A 37 18.14 -2.96 7.46
N LYS A 38 19.07 -3.41 8.32
CA LYS A 38 20.48 -3.03 8.27
C LYS A 38 21.40 -4.26 8.33
N GLN A 39 22.53 -4.15 7.65
CA GLN A 39 23.67 -5.06 7.78
C GLN A 39 24.39 -4.80 9.10
N LYS A 40 25.29 -5.72 9.51
CA LYS A 40 26.16 -5.51 10.70
C LYS A 40 27.02 -4.25 10.59
N SER A 41 27.37 -3.83 9.37
CA SER A 41 28.09 -2.59 9.08
C SER A 41 27.25 -1.31 9.29
N GLY A 42 25.95 -1.43 9.57
CA GLY A 42 25.02 -0.31 9.68
C GLY A 42 24.40 0.16 8.36
N LYS A 43 24.89 -0.33 7.21
CA LYS A 43 24.33 -0.02 5.89
C LYS A 43 22.94 -0.64 5.73
N TYR A 44 22.02 0.09 5.10
CA TYR A 44 20.69 -0.44 4.77
C TYR A 44 20.74 -1.67 3.85
N CYS A 45 19.82 -2.59 4.07
CA CYS A 45 19.60 -3.73 3.20
C CYS A 45 18.61 -3.37 2.09
N GLN A 46 18.90 -3.79 0.87
CA GLN A 46 17.98 -3.67 -0.26
C GLN A 46 16.95 -4.81 -0.21
N PRO A 47 15.67 -4.57 -0.55
CA PRO A 47 14.70 -5.63 -0.71
C PRO A 47 15.07 -6.50 -1.93
N THR A 48 14.84 -7.80 -1.83
CA THR A 48 15.08 -8.77 -2.90
C THR A 48 13.80 -9.52 -3.20
N THR A 49 13.71 -10.21 -4.34
CA THR A 49 12.58 -11.11 -4.61
C THR A 49 12.38 -12.17 -3.51
N LYS A 50 13.46 -12.60 -2.84
CA LYS A 50 13.36 -13.47 -1.67
C LYS A 50 12.68 -12.76 -0.50
N THR A 51 13.03 -11.50 -0.23
CA THR A 51 12.40 -10.68 0.82
C THR A 51 10.88 -10.60 0.65
N TYR A 52 10.39 -10.33 -0.56
CA TYR A 52 8.96 -10.33 -0.87
C TYR A 52 8.33 -11.72 -0.77
N ARG A 53 9.05 -12.77 -1.18
CA ARG A 53 8.59 -14.16 -1.03
C ARG A 53 8.40 -14.53 0.45
N ASP A 54 9.40 -14.26 1.28
CA ASP A 54 9.38 -14.57 2.71
C ASP A 54 8.23 -13.84 3.42
N HIS A 55 7.87 -12.64 2.94
CA HIS A 55 6.68 -11.90 3.40
C HIS A 55 5.37 -12.58 3.04
N LEU A 56 5.18 -12.93 1.77
CA LEU A 56 3.97 -13.61 1.30
C LEU A 56 3.78 -14.99 1.95
N LEU A 57 4.89 -15.64 2.34
CA LEU A 57 4.87 -16.92 3.06
C LEU A 57 4.72 -16.76 4.58
N GLY A 58 4.56 -15.53 5.09
CA GLY A 58 4.44 -15.26 6.53
C GLY A 58 5.72 -15.51 7.35
N GLN A 59 6.84 -15.81 6.69
CA GLN A 59 8.13 -16.09 7.36
C GLN A 59 8.76 -14.82 7.94
N ARG A 60 8.50 -13.68 7.32
CA ARG A 60 8.94 -12.37 7.80
C ARG A 60 8.02 -11.27 7.29
N THR A 61 7.47 -10.47 8.18
CA THR A 61 6.67 -9.31 7.77
C THR A 61 7.57 -8.11 7.46
N ILE A 62 7.38 -7.53 6.28
CA ILE A 62 8.09 -6.33 5.84
C ILE A 62 7.07 -5.25 5.46
N GLY A 63 7.57 -4.03 5.36
CA GLY A 63 6.86 -2.95 4.68
C GLY A 63 7.70 -2.37 3.56
N VAL A 64 7.33 -1.17 3.17
CA VAL A 64 8.07 -0.30 2.25
C VAL A 64 8.06 1.13 2.77
N TYR A 65 9.00 1.93 2.28
CA TYR A 65 9.04 3.37 2.53
C TYR A 65 8.54 4.14 1.30
N GLN A 66 7.64 5.09 1.51
CA GLN A 66 7.05 5.92 0.45
C GLN A 66 7.15 7.41 0.77
N PRO A 67 7.19 8.30 -0.22
CA PRO A 67 7.30 8.02 -1.66
C PRO A 67 8.75 7.66 -2.08
N ILE A 68 8.97 7.41 -3.37
CA ILE A 68 10.30 7.23 -3.97
C ILE A 68 10.88 8.63 -4.24
N PRO A 69 12.03 8.99 -3.63
CA PRO A 69 12.66 10.28 -3.89
C PRO A 69 13.06 10.41 -5.37
N GLN A 70 13.06 11.63 -5.88
CA GLN A 70 13.49 11.96 -7.25
C GLN A 70 14.50 13.11 -7.19
N ASN A 71 15.49 13.09 -8.09
CA ASN A 71 16.49 14.15 -8.15
C ASN A 71 15.84 15.44 -8.67
N ASN A 72 15.87 16.51 -7.85
CA ASN A 72 15.33 17.82 -8.18
C ASN A 72 13.90 17.81 -8.75
N SER A 73 13.10 16.82 -8.37
CA SER A 73 11.72 16.64 -8.84
C SER A 73 10.83 16.07 -7.73
N PRO A 74 9.50 16.27 -7.79
CA PRO A 74 8.60 15.70 -6.79
C PRO A 74 8.74 14.19 -6.70
N PRO A 75 8.66 13.61 -5.49
CA PRO A 75 8.80 12.19 -5.33
C PRO A 75 7.59 11.46 -5.93
N VAL A 76 7.82 10.25 -6.42
CA VAL A 76 6.81 9.44 -7.11
C VAL A 76 6.40 8.24 -6.29
N THR A 77 5.22 7.68 -6.57
CA THR A 77 4.70 6.51 -5.88
C THR A 77 4.00 5.57 -6.86
N PRO A 78 4.26 4.26 -6.80
CA PRO A 78 3.55 3.27 -7.60
C PRO A 78 2.11 3.04 -7.10
N PHE A 79 1.81 3.45 -5.86
CA PHE A 79 0.47 3.30 -5.30
C PHE A 79 0.15 4.36 -4.25
N VAL A 80 -1.13 4.51 -3.94
CA VAL A 80 -1.63 5.22 -2.75
C VAL A 80 -2.30 4.23 -1.81
N SER A 81 -1.90 4.26 -0.55
CA SER A 81 -2.51 3.46 0.51
C SER A 81 -3.53 4.29 1.29
N LEU A 82 -4.70 3.73 1.45
CA LEU A 82 -5.83 4.29 2.18
C LEU A 82 -6.09 3.41 3.40
N ASP A 83 -5.72 3.91 4.57
CA ASP A 83 -5.89 3.24 5.84
C ASP A 83 -7.20 3.73 6.49
N LEU A 84 -8.21 2.85 6.55
CA LEU A 84 -9.50 3.18 7.12
C LEU A 84 -9.43 3.11 8.65
N ASP A 85 -9.55 4.28 9.29
CA ASP A 85 -9.37 4.46 10.72
C ASP A 85 -10.62 3.99 11.47
N ARG A 86 -10.57 2.77 12.03
CA ARG A 86 -11.71 2.15 12.70
C ARG A 86 -12.24 2.97 13.87
N GLU A 87 -11.39 3.70 14.60
CA GLU A 87 -11.85 4.58 15.69
C GLU A 87 -12.78 5.69 15.17
N LYS A 88 -12.58 6.10 13.92
CA LYS A 88 -13.39 7.11 13.22
C LYS A 88 -14.53 6.51 12.39
N PHE A 89 -14.58 5.18 12.24
CA PHE A 89 -15.68 4.44 11.63
C PHE A 89 -16.50 3.74 12.71
N PRO A 90 -17.49 4.42 13.33
CA PRO A 90 -18.19 3.88 14.49
C PRO A 90 -19.04 2.62 14.22
N PHE A 91 -19.16 2.14 12.99
CA PHE A 91 -20.03 1.00 12.65
C PHE A 91 -19.47 0.14 11.51
N LYS A 92 -19.58 -1.18 11.67
CA LYS A 92 -19.17 -2.19 10.67
C LYS A 92 -19.95 -2.06 9.35
N GLU A 93 -21.21 -1.62 9.40
CA GLU A 93 -22.06 -1.41 8.22
C GLU A 93 -21.54 -0.29 7.33
N LYS A 94 -21.17 0.86 7.93
CA LYS A 94 -20.58 2.00 7.21
C LYS A 94 -19.25 1.63 6.55
N MET A 95 -18.47 0.74 7.18
CA MET A 95 -17.27 0.16 6.59
C MET A 95 -17.62 -0.70 5.37
N GLN A 96 -18.59 -1.60 5.48
CA GLN A 96 -19.03 -2.42 4.34
C GLN A 96 -19.56 -1.58 3.18
N ASP A 97 -20.33 -0.53 3.46
CA ASP A 97 -20.83 0.39 2.42
C ASP A 97 -19.70 1.17 1.76
N THR A 98 -18.71 1.60 2.53
CA THR A 98 -17.48 2.20 2.00
C THR A 98 -16.79 1.24 1.02
N LEU A 99 -16.58 -0.01 1.41
CA LEU A 99 -15.97 -1.02 0.54
C LEU A 99 -16.82 -1.26 -0.72
N ARG A 100 -18.15 -1.38 -0.59
CA ARG A 100 -19.07 -1.53 -1.73
C ARG A 100 -18.97 -0.35 -2.70
N ASN A 101 -18.91 0.88 -2.19
CA ASN A 101 -18.81 2.07 -3.02
C ASN A 101 -17.48 2.10 -3.80
N PHE A 102 -16.36 1.79 -3.15
CA PHE A 102 -15.07 1.70 -3.84
C PHE A 102 -15.03 0.55 -4.88
N VAL A 103 -15.65 -0.58 -4.59
CA VAL A 103 -15.82 -1.67 -5.57
C VAL A 103 -16.65 -1.22 -6.78
N GLN A 104 -17.73 -0.47 -6.54
CA GLN A 104 -18.55 0.08 -7.61
C GLN A 104 -17.78 1.12 -8.44
N LEU A 105 -16.96 1.97 -7.81
CA LEU A 105 -16.09 2.90 -8.51
C LEU A 105 -15.14 2.21 -9.48
N ARG A 106 -14.49 1.11 -9.05
CA ARG A 106 -13.64 0.31 -9.93
C ARG A 106 -14.40 -0.21 -11.15
N ARG A 107 -15.66 -0.62 -10.96
CA ARG A 107 -16.50 -1.21 -12.01
C ARG A 107 -16.95 -0.18 -13.05
N VAL A 108 -17.14 1.08 -12.65
CA VAL A 108 -17.70 2.14 -13.49
C VAL A 108 -16.62 3.07 -14.08
N ASN A 109 -15.54 3.31 -13.34
CA ASN A 109 -14.52 4.32 -13.68
C ASN A 109 -13.14 3.71 -13.96
N GLU A 110 -13.06 2.37 -14.07
CA GLU A 110 -11.82 1.62 -14.33
C GLU A 110 -10.66 1.92 -13.36
N VAL A 111 -10.99 2.41 -12.16
CA VAL A 111 -9.98 2.78 -11.16
C VAL A 111 -9.38 1.49 -10.57
N PRO A 112 -8.06 1.31 -10.62
CA PRO A 112 -7.38 0.09 -10.13
C PRO A 112 -7.27 0.08 -8.59
N VAL A 113 -8.42 0.03 -7.91
CA VAL A 113 -8.49 -0.09 -6.45
C VAL A 113 -8.55 -1.55 -6.03
N CYS A 114 -7.67 -1.95 -5.11
CA CYS A 114 -7.68 -3.23 -4.43
C CYS A 114 -8.07 -3.04 -2.96
N VAL A 115 -8.85 -3.96 -2.41
CA VAL A 115 -9.22 -3.96 -0.99
C VAL A 115 -8.50 -5.11 -0.29
N GLU A 116 -7.80 -4.78 0.78
CA GLU A 116 -7.23 -5.71 1.74
C GLU A 116 -8.01 -5.66 3.05
N ILE A 117 -8.27 -6.84 3.62
CA ILE A 117 -8.76 -6.97 4.99
C ILE A 117 -7.63 -7.61 5.81
N SER A 118 -7.27 -7.00 6.94
CA SER A 118 -6.25 -7.58 7.81
C SER A 118 -6.70 -8.92 8.39
N ARG A 119 -5.74 -9.75 8.84
CA ARG A 119 -6.02 -11.08 9.39
C ARG A 119 -7.07 -11.09 10.51
N SER A 120 -7.11 -10.03 11.32
CA SER A 120 -8.09 -9.90 12.40
C SER A 120 -9.51 -9.55 11.94
N GLY A 121 -9.68 -9.19 10.65
CA GLY A 121 -10.94 -8.69 10.09
C GLY A 121 -11.29 -7.26 10.52
N ASN A 122 -10.40 -6.58 11.26
CA ASN A 122 -10.69 -5.31 11.91
C ASN A 122 -10.11 -4.10 11.18
N GLU A 123 -9.08 -4.29 10.35
CA GLU A 123 -8.45 -3.22 9.60
C GLU A 123 -8.66 -3.45 8.11
N TYR A 124 -8.87 -2.34 7.39
CA TYR A 124 -9.19 -2.34 5.98
C TYR A 124 -8.27 -1.35 5.30
N HIS A 125 -7.51 -1.84 4.33
CA HIS A 125 -6.68 -1.00 3.49
C HIS A 125 -7.21 -1.01 2.08
N LEU A 126 -7.24 0.15 1.45
CA LEU A 126 -7.47 0.25 0.01
C LEU A 126 -6.17 0.71 -0.66
N TRP A 127 -5.90 0.11 -1.80
CA TRP A 127 -4.68 0.32 -2.56
C TRP A 127 -5.08 0.80 -3.95
N ILE A 128 -4.72 2.04 -4.30
CA ILE A 128 -4.85 2.55 -5.66
C ILE A 128 -3.52 2.29 -6.34
N LEU A 129 -3.48 1.36 -7.29
CA LEU A 129 -2.25 0.90 -7.94
C LEU A 129 -2.09 1.59 -9.30
N PHE A 130 -0.96 2.27 -9.54
CA PHE A 130 -0.70 2.92 -10.82
C PHE A 130 0.11 2.01 -11.74
N GLU A 131 -0.21 2.02 -13.02
CA GLU A 131 0.58 1.30 -14.04
C GLU A 131 2.00 1.87 -14.16
N THR A 132 2.13 3.20 -14.05
CA THR A 132 3.40 3.91 -13.96
C THR A 132 3.39 4.76 -12.69
N PRO A 133 4.49 4.85 -11.92
CA PRO A 133 4.54 5.68 -10.72
C PRO A 133 4.08 7.11 -10.99
N ALA A 134 3.14 7.59 -10.17
CA ALA A 134 2.61 8.94 -10.25
C ALA A 134 3.32 9.84 -9.23
N GLU A 135 3.37 11.15 -9.46
CA GLU A 135 3.78 12.10 -8.41
C GLU A 135 2.93 11.90 -7.14
N ALA A 136 3.58 11.83 -5.97
CA ALA A 136 2.92 11.54 -4.70
C ALA A 136 1.72 12.47 -4.42
N CYS A 137 1.88 13.77 -4.70
CA CYS A 137 0.83 14.77 -4.54
C CYS A 137 -0.38 14.48 -5.45
N LYS A 138 -0.13 14.16 -6.73
CA LYS A 138 -1.19 13.84 -7.71
C LYS A 138 -1.91 12.54 -7.34
N GLY A 139 -1.17 11.54 -6.87
CA GLY A 139 -1.74 10.31 -6.33
C GLY A 139 -2.70 10.59 -5.17
N ARG A 140 -2.27 11.39 -4.18
CA ARG A 140 -3.14 11.77 -3.05
C ARG A 140 -4.39 12.54 -3.49
N LYS A 141 -4.26 13.51 -4.40
CA LYS A 141 -5.40 14.28 -4.94
C LYS A 141 -6.40 13.36 -5.64
N THR A 142 -5.90 12.38 -6.40
CA THR A 142 -6.74 11.35 -7.04
C THR A 142 -7.51 10.57 -5.98
N ALA A 143 -6.85 10.10 -4.92
CA ALA A 143 -7.51 9.42 -3.82
C ALA A 143 -8.60 10.26 -3.16
N ILE A 144 -8.33 11.52 -2.83
CA ILE A 144 -9.32 12.44 -2.24
C ILE A 144 -10.54 12.58 -3.15
N ARG A 145 -10.33 12.71 -4.46
CA ARG A 145 -11.44 12.76 -5.42
C ARG A 145 -12.26 11.46 -5.44
N LEU A 146 -11.62 10.30 -5.28
CA LEU A 146 -12.34 9.02 -5.18
C LEU A 146 -13.21 8.94 -3.92
N PHE A 147 -12.77 9.49 -2.79
CA PHE A 147 -13.62 9.60 -1.59
C PHE A 147 -14.90 10.40 -1.87
N GLU A 148 -14.78 11.53 -2.57
CA GLU A 148 -15.94 12.35 -2.95
C GLU A 148 -16.92 11.58 -3.85
N ILE A 149 -16.40 10.89 -4.89
CA ILE A 149 -17.24 10.11 -5.81
C ILE A 149 -17.86 8.89 -5.10
N ALA A 150 -17.10 8.23 -4.22
CA ALA A 150 -17.58 7.12 -3.39
C ALA A 150 -18.58 7.58 -2.31
N ARG A 151 -18.73 8.90 -2.09
CA ARG A 151 -19.50 9.48 -1.00
C ARG A 151 -19.06 8.96 0.38
N VAL A 152 -17.74 8.82 0.54
CA VAL A 152 -17.11 8.38 1.78
C VAL A 152 -16.42 9.59 2.41
N ASP A 153 -16.64 9.80 3.70
CA ASP A 153 -16.02 10.91 4.42
C ASP A 153 -14.51 10.70 4.53
N ARG A 154 -13.71 11.59 3.93
CA ARG A 154 -12.24 11.55 3.97
C ARG A 154 -11.68 11.55 5.40
N ALA A 155 -12.36 12.15 6.38
CA ALA A 155 -11.85 12.26 7.76
C ALA A 155 -11.65 10.88 8.41
N THR A 156 -12.34 9.87 7.88
CA THR A 156 -12.29 8.49 8.33
C THR A 156 -11.08 7.71 7.80
N CYS A 157 -10.27 8.29 6.93
CA CYS A 157 -9.15 7.61 6.29
C CYS A 157 -7.83 8.40 6.35
N LYS A 158 -6.74 7.70 6.64
CA LYS A 158 -5.38 8.19 6.47
C LYS A 158 -4.89 7.83 5.06
N ILE A 159 -4.35 8.83 4.35
CA ILE A 159 -3.87 8.68 2.97
C ILE A 159 -2.35 8.77 2.96
N TYR A 160 -1.70 7.81 2.31
CA TYR A 160 -0.25 7.72 2.16
C TYR A 160 0.19 7.55 0.71
N PRO A 161 1.35 8.07 0.29
CA PRO A 161 2.32 8.82 1.11
C PRO A 161 1.86 10.25 1.45
N LYS A 162 2.31 10.84 2.56
CA LYS A 162 1.95 12.19 3.04
C LYS A 162 2.91 13.28 2.56
N GLN A 163 4.16 12.92 2.28
CA GLN A 163 5.19 13.86 1.87
C GLN A 163 4.93 14.41 0.46
N ASP A 164 5.11 15.71 0.29
CA ASP A 164 5.18 16.38 -1.02
C ASP A 164 6.63 16.52 -1.52
N TRP A 165 7.60 16.37 -0.62
CA TRP A 165 9.02 16.41 -0.91
C TRP A 165 9.76 15.39 -0.04
N LEU A 166 10.83 14.81 -0.57
CA LEU A 166 11.79 14.01 0.19
C LEU A 166 13.18 14.47 -0.22
N ASP A 167 14.07 14.59 0.76
CA ASP A 167 15.46 14.89 0.46
C ASP A 167 16.16 13.70 -0.22
N GLU A 168 17.16 14.00 -1.04
CA GLU A 168 17.97 13.00 -1.72
C GLU A 168 19.07 12.43 -0.83
N THR A 169 19.30 13.03 0.34
CA THR A 169 20.34 12.62 1.29
C THR A 169 20.04 11.26 1.93
N GLY A 170 18.78 10.83 1.89
CA GLY A 170 18.33 9.57 2.47
C GLY A 170 18.21 9.62 4.00
N HIS A 171 18.35 10.80 4.60
CA HIS A 171 18.06 11.02 6.02
C HIS A 171 16.57 10.80 6.31
N GLU A 172 15.70 11.25 5.40
CA GLU A 172 14.27 10.98 5.48
C GLU A 172 13.89 9.77 4.63
N LEU A 173 13.44 8.70 5.28
CA LEU A 173 13.01 7.49 4.57
C LEU A 173 11.64 7.65 3.91
N GLY A 174 10.77 8.50 4.48
CA GLY A 174 9.37 8.64 4.09
C GLY A 174 8.40 7.92 5.04
N ASN A 175 7.13 7.83 4.65
CA ASN A 175 6.15 7.03 5.37
C ASN A 175 6.41 5.54 5.21
N LEU A 176 6.42 4.85 6.35
CA LEU A 176 6.38 3.41 6.39
C LEU A 176 4.96 2.91 6.10
N ILE A 177 4.85 1.96 5.19
CA ILE A 177 3.62 1.25 4.87
C ILE A 177 3.90 -0.25 4.97
N ALA A 178 3.17 -0.97 5.82
CA ALA A 178 3.27 -2.43 5.89
C ALA A 178 2.78 -3.02 4.56
N LEU A 179 3.47 -4.04 4.04
CA LEU A 179 3.02 -4.67 2.80
C LEU A 179 1.78 -5.54 3.06
N PRO A 180 0.87 -5.61 2.07
CA PRO A 180 -0.35 -6.39 2.20
C PRO A 180 -0.09 -7.89 1.99
N LEU A 181 -1.10 -8.73 2.27
CA LEU A 181 -1.05 -10.18 2.01
C LEU A 181 0.03 -10.93 2.79
N MET A 182 0.33 -10.47 4.00
CA MET A 182 1.06 -11.31 4.94
C MET A 182 0.14 -12.49 5.35
N ASP A 183 0.54 -13.71 4.98
CA ASP A 183 -0.13 -14.95 5.39
C ASP A 183 -1.62 -15.02 4.95
N GLU A 184 -2.57 -15.30 5.85
CA GLU A 184 -4.01 -15.46 5.55
C GLU A 184 -4.77 -14.15 5.23
N ALA A 185 -4.09 -13.00 5.15
CA ALA A 185 -4.73 -11.76 4.71
C ALA A 185 -5.28 -11.90 3.27
N VAL A 186 -6.49 -11.38 3.03
CA VAL A 186 -7.20 -11.59 1.76
C VAL A 186 -7.31 -10.28 0.98
N LEU A 187 -6.77 -10.27 -0.24
CA LEU A 187 -7.09 -9.26 -1.24
C LEU A 187 -8.34 -9.67 -2.00
N PHE A 188 -9.38 -8.85 -1.90
CA PHE A 188 -10.57 -9.03 -2.72
C PHE A 188 -10.33 -8.45 -4.11
N LYS A 189 -10.03 -9.34 -5.06
CA LYS A 189 -10.17 -9.04 -6.48
C LYS A 189 -11.64 -9.15 -6.84
N THR A 190 -12.35 -8.04 -6.86
CA THR A 190 -13.67 -8.03 -7.50
C THR A 190 -13.44 -8.22 -9.00
N HIS A 191 -14.21 -9.08 -9.66
CA HIS A 191 -13.94 -9.45 -11.05
C HIS A 191 -13.78 -8.21 -11.96
N ALA A 192 -12.77 -8.20 -12.81
CA ALA A 192 -12.68 -7.22 -13.89
C ALA A 192 -13.83 -7.49 -14.89
N PRO A 193 -14.51 -6.48 -15.44
CA PRO A 193 -15.28 -6.69 -16.65
C PRO A 193 -14.33 -7.24 -17.72
N SER A 194 -14.79 -8.25 -18.46
CA SER A 194 -14.11 -8.78 -19.62
C SER A 194 -13.73 -7.64 -20.56
N ARG A 195 -12.49 -7.69 -21.08
CA ARG A 195 -11.95 -6.76 -22.08
C ARG A 195 -13.00 -6.50 -23.16
N LYS A 196 -13.67 -5.36 -23.11
CA LYS A 196 -14.25 -4.74 -24.30
C LYS A 196 -13.26 -3.67 -24.75
N VAL A 197 -12.63 -3.99 -25.87
CA VAL A 197 -11.89 -3.02 -26.68
C VAL A 197 -12.85 -1.89 -27.01
N LEU A 198 -12.63 -0.72 -26.43
CA LEU A 198 -13.23 0.52 -26.93
C LEU A 198 -12.29 1.05 -28.01
N LYS A 199 -12.81 1.10 -29.23
CA LYS A 199 -12.29 1.91 -30.33
C LYS A 199 -12.65 3.37 -30.09
#